data_AF-A0A2D8I465-F1
#
_entry.id   AF-A0A2D8I465-F1
#
_cell.length_a   1.000
_cell.length_b   1.000
_cell.length_c   1.000
_cell.angle_alpha   90.00
_cell.angle_beta   90.00
_cell.angle_gamma   90.00
#
_symmetry.space_group_name_H-M   'P 1'
#
loop_
_entity.id
_entity.type
_entity.pdbx_description
1 polymer ?
#
loop_
_entity_poly.entity_id
_entity_poly.type
_entity_poly.pdbx_seq_one_letter_code
_entity_poly.pdbx_strand_id
1 'polypeptide(L)'
;EADSDGDGVNNFMERAFGGDSLGRDADKFMPRPINKKDGKQRITFLRYQSQYNQEGIEYIVETSTDLRTWTTSGVTQVDLNGPSTAGMGVEAGAGMERVLYETTSKTKAAGGKQFLRVRVRGK
;
A
#
# COMPACT_ATOMS: atom_id res chain seq x y z
N GLU A 1 9.97 -12.41 -12.92
CA GLU A 1 8.60 -11.96 -13.27
C GLU A 1 8.69 -11.14 -14.54
N ALA A 2 7.74 -11.28 -15.47
CA ALA A 2 7.72 -10.53 -16.72
C ALA A 2 7.22 -9.09 -16.47
N ASP A 3 7.64 -8.16 -17.32
CA ASP A 3 7.14 -6.79 -17.46
C ASP A 3 6.68 -6.71 -18.93
N SER A 4 5.38 -6.95 -19.13
CA SER A 4 4.81 -7.23 -20.45
C SER A 4 4.70 -5.97 -21.32
N ASP A 5 4.55 -4.81 -20.73
CA ASP A 5 4.30 -3.53 -21.39
C ASP A 5 5.50 -2.55 -21.34
N GLY A 6 6.54 -2.92 -20.58
CA GLY A 6 7.82 -2.22 -20.52
C GLY A 6 7.77 -0.94 -19.68
N ASP A 7 6.86 -0.86 -18.71
CA ASP A 7 6.69 0.31 -17.86
C ASP A 7 7.58 0.31 -16.60
N GLY A 8 8.31 -0.79 -16.39
CA GLY A 8 9.23 -0.99 -15.27
C GLY A 8 8.57 -1.62 -14.05
N VAL A 9 7.29 -1.99 -14.13
CA VAL A 9 6.57 -2.77 -13.13
C VAL A 9 6.33 -4.17 -13.67
N ASN A 10 6.56 -5.18 -12.83
CA ASN A 10 6.32 -6.56 -13.24
C ASN A 10 4.86 -6.95 -13.08
N ASN A 11 4.41 -7.94 -13.85
CA ASN A 11 3.02 -8.39 -13.88
C ASN A 11 2.47 -8.77 -12.49
N PHE A 12 3.33 -9.23 -11.57
CA PHE A 12 2.90 -9.55 -10.20
C PHE A 12 2.58 -8.28 -9.40
N MET A 13 3.40 -7.24 -9.49
CA MET A 13 3.12 -5.95 -8.85
C MET A 13 1.89 -5.28 -9.47
N GLU A 14 1.74 -5.34 -10.79
CA GLU A 14 0.54 -4.85 -11.47
C GLU A 14 -0.70 -5.57 -10.94
N ARG A 15 -0.67 -6.91 -10.92
CA ARG A 15 -1.74 -7.73 -10.37
C ARG A 15 -2.05 -7.40 -8.91
N ALA A 16 -1.02 -7.25 -8.08
CA ALA A 16 -1.18 -6.96 -6.65
C ALA A 16 -1.83 -5.60 -6.40
N PHE A 17 -1.59 -4.60 -7.25
CA PHE A 17 -2.09 -3.24 -7.06
C PHE A 17 -3.22 -2.86 -8.03
N GLY A 18 -3.70 -3.79 -8.87
CA GLY A 18 -4.82 -3.58 -9.78
C GLY A 18 -4.46 -2.83 -11.07
N GLY A 19 -3.22 -2.96 -11.52
CA GLY A 19 -2.74 -2.50 -12.84
C GLY A 19 -3.11 -3.42 -13.99
N ASP A 20 -2.97 -2.92 -15.21
CA ASP A 20 -3.20 -3.66 -16.45
C ASP A 20 -1.88 -4.06 -17.11
N SER A 21 -1.54 -5.35 -17.05
CA SER A 21 -0.30 -5.91 -17.62
C SER A 21 -0.05 -5.72 -19.11
N LEU A 22 -1.00 -5.14 -19.84
CA LEU A 22 -0.87 -4.84 -21.26
C LEU A 22 -0.78 -3.34 -21.54
N GLY A 23 -0.95 -2.49 -20.51
CA GLY A 23 -1.11 -1.06 -20.65
C GLY A 23 -0.18 -0.28 -19.74
N ARG A 24 0.64 0.58 -20.34
CA ARG A 24 1.63 1.43 -19.65
C ARG A 24 0.99 2.42 -18.68
N ASP A 25 0.67 1.96 -17.47
CA ASP A 25 -0.15 2.69 -16.50
C ASP A 25 0.27 2.55 -15.03
N ALA A 26 1.54 2.19 -14.76
CA ALA A 26 2.15 2.19 -13.42
C ALA A 26 1.78 3.39 -12.54
N ASP A 27 1.72 4.60 -13.11
CA ASP A 27 1.39 5.81 -12.36
C ASP A 27 -0.03 5.81 -11.77
N LYS A 28 -0.93 4.97 -12.32
CA LYS A 28 -2.33 4.87 -11.90
C LYS A 28 -2.55 3.94 -10.73
N PHE A 29 -1.87 2.79 -10.69
CA PHE A 29 -2.15 1.77 -9.68
C PHE A 29 -1.10 1.70 -8.56
N MET A 30 0.11 2.22 -8.79
CA MET A 30 1.20 2.12 -7.81
C MET A 30 0.86 2.83 -6.49
N PRO A 31 1.36 2.33 -5.35
CA PRO A 31 1.18 2.95 -4.04
C PRO A 31 1.62 4.42 -4.02
N ARG A 32 0.80 5.29 -3.44
CA ARG A 32 1.04 6.73 -3.44
C ARG A 32 1.12 7.30 -2.02
N PRO A 33 2.02 8.26 -1.77
CA PRO A 33 2.04 8.98 -0.51
C PRO A 33 0.84 9.94 -0.41
N ILE A 34 0.32 10.14 0.81
CA ILE A 34 -0.63 11.22 1.11
C ILE A 34 0.04 12.25 2.01
N ASN A 35 0.16 13.49 1.52
CA ASN A 35 0.78 14.58 2.26
C ASN A 35 -0.27 15.36 3.04
N LYS A 36 -0.21 15.30 4.38
CA LYS A 36 -0.93 16.22 5.27
C LYS A 36 0.07 17.03 6.09
N LYS A 37 -0.31 18.25 6.50
CA LYS A 37 0.54 19.18 7.28
C LYS A 37 0.62 18.82 8.78
N ASP A 38 0.41 17.56 9.15
CA ASP A 38 0.44 17.08 10.54
C ASP A 38 1.73 16.36 10.93
N GLY A 39 2.63 16.15 9.95
CA GLY A 39 3.93 15.53 10.16
C GLY A 39 3.91 14.01 10.26
N LYS A 40 2.78 13.36 9.96
CA LYS A 40 2.70 11.90 9.81
C LYS A 40 2.81 11.48 8.35
N GLN A 41 3.45 10.35 8.10
CA GLN A 41 3.52 9.78 6.76
C GLN A 41 2.32 8.88 6.50
N ARG A 42 1.88 8.85 5.25
CA ARG A 42 0.75 8.05 4.82
C ARG A 42 1.00 7.45 3.45
N ILE A 43 0.51 6.24 3.24
CA ILE A 43 0.54 5.55 1.95
C ILE A 43 -0.84 4.98 1.65
N THR A 44 -1.30 5.14 0.40
CA THR A 44 -2.53 4.55 -0.09
C THR A 44 -2.25 3.68 -1.31
N PHE A 45 -2.97 2.57 -1.42
CA PHE A 45 -2.85 1.63 -2.53
C PHE A 45 -4.13 0.78 -2.62
N LEU A 46 -4.31 0.09 -3.75
CA LEU A 46 -5.33 -0.94 -3.89
C LEU A 46 -4.78 -2.28 -3.42
N ARG A 47 -5.63 -3.10 -2.80
CA ARG A 47 -5.31 -4.50 -2.48
C ARG A 47 -6.52 -5.38 -2.74
N TYR A 48 -6.29 -6.67 -2.94
CA TYR A 48 -7.40 -7.63 -2.92
C TYR A 48 -8.04 -7.70 -1.54
N GLN A 49 -9.37 -7.74 -1.51
CA GLN A 49 -10.08 -8.12 -0.30
C GLN A 49 -9.80 -9.60 -0.01
N SER A 50 -9.80 -9.98 1.26
CA SER A 50 -9.42 -11.33 1.68
C SER A 50 -10.21 -12.43 0.97
N GLN A 51 -11.48 -12.20 0.64
CA GLN A 51 -12.36 -13.16 -0.04
C GLN A 51 -12.07 -13.35 -1.54
N TYR A 52 -11.40 -12.37 -2.16
CA TYR A 52 -11.05 -12.38 -3.59
C TYR A 52 -9.55 -12.60 -3.84
N ASN A 53 -8.73 -12.63 -2.80
CA ASN A 53 -7.28 -12.84 -2.87
C ASN A 53 -6.91 -14.32 -3.05
N GLN A 54 -7.25 -14.89 -4.21
CA GLN A 54 -7.00 -16.30 -4.53
C GLN A 54 -5.49 -16.63 -4.62
N GLU A 55 -4.69 -15.65 -5.00
CA GLU A 55 -3.23 -15.77 -5.16
C GLU A 55 -2.48 -15.74 -3.82
N GLY A 56 -3.18 -15.42 -2.72
CA GLY A 56 -2.57 -15.34 -1.39
C GLY A 56 -1.53 -14.22 -1.29
N ILE A 57 -1.74 -13.12 -2.00
CA ILE A 57 -0.85 -11.95 -1.98
C ILE A 57 -0.87 -11.34 -0.58
N GLU A 58 0.29 -11.22 0.03
CA GLU A 58 0.43 -10.55 1.32
C GLU A 58 0.95 -9.12 1.13
N TYR A 59 0.25 -8.16 1.73
CA TYR A 59 0.61 -6.74 1.72
C TYR A 59 1.17 -6.37 3.09
N ILE A 60 2.47 -6.10 3.14
CA ILE A 60 3.21 -5.83 4.37
C ILE A 60 3.59 -4.36 4.37
N VAL A 61 2.93 -3.57 5.21
CA VAL A 61 3.25 -2.15 5.37
C VAL A 61 4.28 -2.00 6.48
N GLU A 62 5.39 -1.35 6.14
CA GLU A 62 6.57 -1.29 7.00
C GLU A 62 7.08 0.16 7.12
N THR A 63 7.60 0.48 8.29
CA THR A 63 8.31 1.74 8.55
C THR A 63 9.80 1.51 8.74
N SER A 64 10.58 2.55 8.51
CA SER A 64 12.02 2.57 8.74
C SER A 64 12.47 3.99 9.13
N THR A 65 13.59 4.10 9.83
CA THR A 65 14.28 5.38 10.11
C THR A 65 15.65 5.46 9.41
N ASP A 66 16.12 4.36 8.81
CA ASP A 66 17.48 4.22 8.26
C ASP A 66 17.52 3.60 6.84
N LEU A 67 16.36 3.25 6.26
CA LEU A 67 16.18 2.52 4.99
C LEU A 67 16.77 1.10 4.95
N ARG A 68 17.35 0.61 6.04
CA ARG A 68 17.99 -0.70 6.14
C ARG A 68 17.13 -1.66 6.96
N THR A 69 16.67 -1.20 8.12
CA THR A 69 15.85 -1.96 9.05
C THR A 69 14.40 -1.58 8.84
N TRP A 70 13.54 -2.57 8.58
CA TRP A 70 12.12 -2.37 8.32
C TRP A 70 11.30 -3.14 9.35
N THR A 71 10.27 -2.49 9.88
CA THR A 71 9.36 -3.08 10.88
C THR A 71 7.91 -2.79 10.54
N THR A 72 7.03 -3.72 10.88
CA THR A 72 5.57 -3.54 10.78
C THR A 72 4.99 -2.71 11.94
N SER A 73 5.83 -2.33 12.91
CA SER A 73 5.46 -1.45 14.01
C SER A 73 5.44 0.02 13.57
N GLY A 74 4.73 0.85 14.32
CA GLY A 74 4.71 2.30 14.09
C GLY A 74 3.84 2.75 12.91
N VAL A 75 3.00 1.86 12.39
CA VAL A 75 2.04 2.12 11.32
C VAL A 75 0.71 1.42 11.60
N THR A 76 -0.40 2.08 11.26
CA THR A 76 -1.76 1.55 11.43
C THR A 76 -2.58 1.83 10.19
N GLN A 77 -3.48 0.91 9.83
CA GLN A 77 -4.49 1.18 8.82
C GLN A 77 -5.45 2.26 9.34
N VAL A 78 -5.82 3.20 8.49
CA VAL A 78 -6.85 4.21 8.75
C VAL A 78 -8.17 3.66 8.22
N ASP A 79 -9.22 3.73 9.04
CA ASP A 79 -10.57 3.39 8.61
C ASP A 79 -11.09 4.45 7.63
N LEU A 80 -11.30 4.04 6.37
CA LEU A 80 -11.87 4.87 5.32
C LEU A 80 -13.39 4.68 5.15
N ASN A 81 -13.97 3.62 5.71
CA ASN A 81 -15.41 3.32 5.58
C ASN A 81 -16.24 3.94 6.71
N GLY A 82 -15.57 4.37 7.78
CA GLY A 82 -16.18 4.96 8.95
C GLY A 82 -16.66 3.91 9.96
N PRO A 83 -17.00 4.37 11.18
CA PRO A 83 -17.13 3.49 12.35
C PRO A 83 -18.30 2.49 12.28
N SER A 84 -19.21 2.67 11.33
CA SER A 84 -20.43 1.85 11.19
C SER A 84 -20.37 0.83 10.06
N THR A 85 -19.24 0.75 9.36
CA THR A 85 -19.06 -0.15 8.21
C THR A 85 -17.97 -1.17 8.52
N ALA A 86 -18.22 -2.44 8.27
CA ALA A 86 -17.21 -3.48 8.45
C ALA A 86 -16.07 -3.33 7.42
N GLY A 87 -14.83 -3.54 7.87
CA GLY A 87 -13.64 -3.33 7.05
C GLY A 87 -13.13 -1.89 7.08
N MET A 88 -11.89 -1.68 6.65
CA MET A 88 -11.19 -0.39 6.78
C MET A 88 -10.84 0.27 5.44
N GLY A 89 -11.03 -0.43 4.32
CA GLY A 89 -10.77 0.08 2.97
C GLY A 89 -12.04 0.26 2.15
N VAL A 90 -12.01 1.18 1.19
CA VAL A 90 -13.17 1.50 0.33
C VAL A 90 -13.16 0.61 -0.91
N GLU A 91 -14.29 -0.03 -1.21
CA GLU A 91 -14.50 -0.83 -2.41
C GLU A 91 -14.05 -0.11 -3.68
N ALA A 92 -13.24 -0.79 -4.51
CA ALA A 92 -12.72 -0.25 -5.78
C ALA A 92 -13.14 -1.07 -7.01
N GLY A 93 -14.03 -2.06 -6.81
CA GLY A 93 -14.43 -3.00 -7.87
C GLY A 93 -13.41 -4.14 -8.06
N ALA A 94 -13.78 -5.13 -8.89
CA ALA A 94 -12.94 -6.29 -9.21
C ALA A 94 -12.39 -7.06 -7.98
N GLY A 95 -13.11 -7.01 -6.85
CA GLY A 95 -12.69 -7.63 -5.60
C GLY A 95 -11.54 -6.91 -4.87
N MET A 96 -11.23 -5.67 -5.27
CA MET A 96 -10.21 -4.82 -4.68
C MET A 96 -10.82 -3.80 -3.72
N GLU A 97 -10.04 -3.39 -2.74
CA GLU A 97 -10.33 -2.25 -1.87
C GLU A 97 -9.15 -1.28 -1.85
N ARG A 98 -9.45 0.02 -1.72
CA ARG A 98 -8.44 1.05 -1.47
C ARG A 98 -8.21 1.19 0.02
N VAL A 99 -6.96 1.10 0.42
CA VAL A 99 -6.55 1.22 1.83
C VAL A 99 -5.67 2.43 2.05
N LEU A 100 -5.64 2.90 3.29
CA LEU A 100 -4.76 3.97 3.75
C LEU A 100 -4.05 3.51 5.01
N TYR A 101 -2.73 3.65 5.04
CA TYR A 101 -1.93 3.44 6.24
C TYR A 101 -1.27 4.74 6.66
N GLU A 102 -1.11 4.91 7.97
CA GLU A 102 -0.57 6.11 8.59
C GLU A 102 0.44 5.74 9.68
N THR A 103 1.52 6.51 9.79
CA THR A 103 2.47 6.37 10.90
C THR A 103 1.85 6.79 12.23
N THR A 104 2.09 6.03 13.30
CA THR A 104 1.53 6.33 14.63
C THR A 104 2.16 7.59 15.23
N SER A 105 3.45 7.82 14.97
CA SER A 105 4.19 9.01 15.37
C SER A 105 4.42 9.99 14.22
N LYS A 106 4.71 11.25 14.58
CA LYS A 106 5.20 12.26 13.63
C LYS A 106 6.67 11.99 13.32
N THR A 107 7.11 12.34 12.11
CA THR A 107 8.52 12.18 11.68
C THR A 107 9.51 12.88 12.59
N LYS A 108 9.16 14.06 13.14
CA LYS A 108 10.01 14.75 14.14
C LYS A 108 10.19 13.93 15.42
N ALA A 109 9.13 13.25 15.89
CA ALA A 109 9.19 12.39 17.07
C ALA A 109 9.94 11.08 16.80
N ALA A 110 10.05 10.66 15.55
CA ALA A 110 10.83 9.49 15.10
C ALA A 110 12.32 9.80 14.89
N GLY A 111 12.84 10.94 15.38
CA GLY A 111 14.25 11.34 15.18
C GLY A 111 14.52 12.11 13.88
N GLY A 112 13.48 12.62 13.23
CA GLY A 112 13.60 13.51 12.06
C GLY A 112 13.72 12.80 10.72
N LYS A 113 13.86 11.46 10.70
CA LYS A 113 13.81 10.63 9.49
C LYS A 113 12.84 9.49 9.69
N GLN A 114 11.94 9.31 8.73
CA GLN A 114 10.97 8.24 8.72
C GLN A 114 10.67 7.88 7.27
N PHE A 115 10.47 6.61 7.00
CA PHE A 115 10.14 6.07 5.70
C PHE A 115 8.99 5.09 5.86
N LEU A 116 8.17 4.98 4.84
CA LEU A 116 6.99 4.12 4.79
C LEU A 116 6.97 3.43 3.43
N ARG A 117 6.79 2.11 3.42
CA ARG A 117 6.63 1.34 2.20
C ARG A 117 5.53 0.30 2.36
N VAL A 118 5.05 -0.21 1.24
CA VAL A 118 4.34 -1.48 1.17
C VAL A 118 5.22 -2.46 0.41
N ARG A 119 5.33 -3.68 0.94
CA ARG A 119 6.00 -4.81 0.31
C ARG A 119 4.95 -5.88 0.01
N VAL A 120 4.99 -6.43 -1.19
CA VAL A 120 4.12 -7.53 -1.59
C VAL A 120 4.91 -8.82 -1.69
N ARG A 121 4.29 -9.95 -1.34
CA ARG A 121 4.82 -11.28 -1.59
C ARG A 121 3.69 -12.25 -1.95
N GLY A 122 3.96 -13.17 -2.86
CA GLY A 122 3.09 -14.32 -3.11
C GLY A 122 3.27 -15.39 -2.03
N LYS A 123 2.37 -16.38 -2.06
CA LYS A 123 2.54 -17.64 -1.31
C LYS A 123 3.61 -18.54 -1.92
#